data_AF-A0A3S3CL19-F1
#
_entry.id   AF-A0A3S3CL19-F1
#
_cell.length_a   1.000
_cell.length_b   1.000
_cell.length_c   1.000
_cell.angle_alpha   90.00
_cell.angle_beta   90.00
_cell.angle_gamma   90.00
#
_symmetry.space_group_name_H-M   'P 1'
#
loop_
_entity.id
_entity.type
_entity.pdbx_description
1 polymer ?
#
loop_
_entity_poly.entity_id
_entity_poly.type
_entity_poly.pdbx_seq_one_letter_code
_entity_poly.pdbx_strand_id
1 'polypeptide(L)'
;VDVRDVERRAPLRAGNLAYLIYTSGSTGRPKGVAVCHHNVVNCVSEMADLLWRGQKPSRVLASASVAFDVSVFELFAPLCAGGSIEVVRDILVVGERGGYSSGGVLSAVPSAFGETLDYASSTRIEADAIVFAGEPLTRTVVERTRAALPGVRIVNGYGPTEATVYVTAAEIVGDVASAAPIGAPIGNTRVYVLDGWLRPVPVGVGGELYIAGEQVARGYAG
;
A
#
# COMPACT_ATOMS: atom_id res chain seq x y z
N VAL A 1 -26.58 10.61 -5.99
CA VAL A 1 -26.68 11.51 -7.16
C VAL A 1 -25.26 11.80 -7.56
N ASP A 2 -24.84 11.35 -8.74
CA ASP A 2 -23.48 11.62 -9.22
C ASP A 2 -23.32 13.11 -9.53
N VAL A 3 -22.19 13.67 -9.13
CA VAL A 3 -21.84 15.06 -9.42
C VAL A 3 -21.54 15.19 -10.91
N ARG A 4 -22.36 15.95 -11.63
CA ARG A 4 -22.20 16.24 -13.06
C ARG A 4 -21.17 17.35 -13.26
N ASP A 5 -20.61 17.45 -14.47
CA ASP A 5 -19.64 18.49 -14.81
C ASP A 5 -20.15 19.92 -14.56
N VAL A 6 -21.45 20.16 -14.80
CA VAL A 6 -22.12 21.45 -14.57
C VAL A 6 -22.25 21.80 -13.08
N GLU A 7 -22.09 20.84 -12.18
CA GLU A 7 -22.15 21.02 -10.73
C GLU A 7 -20.76 21.29 -10.14
N ARG A 8 -19.69 21.23 -10.96
CA ARG A 8 -18.32 21.51 -10.55
C ARG A 8 -18.04 23.00 -10.55
N ARG A 9 -17.36 23.48 -9.51
CA ARG A 9 -16.97 24.90 -9.37
C ARG A 9 -15.86 25.33 -10.32
N ALA A 10 -15.08 24.38 -10.85
CA ALA A 10 -13.99 24.60 -11.79
C ALA A 10 -13.67 23.28 -12.54
N PRO A 11 -12.96 23.34 -13.68
CA PRO A 11 -12.44 22.15 -14.35
C PRO A 11 -11.50 21.36 -13.42
N LEU A 12 -11.66 20.02 -13.40
CA LEU A 12 -10.73 19.13 -12.70
C LEU A 12 -9.43 18.99 -13.49
N ARG A 13 -8.31 19.10 -12.78
CA ARG A 13 -6.94 18.98 -13.30
C ARG A 13 -6.17 17.99 -12.43
N ALA A 14 -5.14 17.38 -13.01
CA ALA A 14 -4.28 16.42 -12.30
C ALA A 14 -3.65 16.99 -11.02
N GLY A 15 -3.36 18.30 -11.01
CA GLY A 15 -2.87 19.03 -9.85
C GLY A 15 -3.93 19.46 -8.84
N ASN A 16 -5.21 19.08 -8.97
CA ASN A 16 -6.19 19.31 -7.90
C ASN A 16 -6.01 18.28 -6.77
N LEU A 17 -6.40 18.64 -5.55
CA LEU A 17 -6.39 17.72 -4.42
C LEU A 17 -7.37 16.57 -4.67
N ALA A 18 -6.89 15.35 -4.51
CA ALA A 18 -7.69 14.12 -4.52
C ALA A 18 -8.21 13.81 -3.11
N TYR A 19 -7.37 13.97 -2.08
CA TYR A 19 -7.77 13.72 -0.69
C TYR A 19 -6.94 14.51 0.33
N LEU A 20 -7.47 14.51 1.55
CA LEU A 20 -6.82 14.98 2.77
C LEU A 20 -6.95 13.87 3.81
N ILE A 21 -5.81 13.30 4.21
CA ILE A 21 -5.76 12.31 5.30
C ILE A 21 -4.97 12.90 6.45
N TYR A 22 -5.54 12.85 7.65
CA TYR A 22 -4.94 13.44 8.85
C TYR A 22 -4.10 12.41 9.58
N THR A 23 -2.81 12.72 9.76
CA THR A 23 -1.87 11.91 10.53
C THR A 23 -1.65 12.51 11.92
N SER A 24 -1.16 11.69 12.85
CA SER A 24 -0.78 12.15 14.19
C SER A 24 0.35 13.17 14.10
N GLY A 25 0.08 14.43 14.46
CA GLY A 25 1.11 15.46 14.52
C GLY A 25 1.90 15.36 15.82
N SER A 26 3.23 15.53 15.74
CA SER A 26 4.13 15.62 16.90
C SER A 26 3.81 16.76 17.87
N THR A 27 3.00 17.74 17.44
CA THR A 27 2.53 18.88 18.24
C THR A 27 1.16 18.63 18.91
N GLY A 28 0.63 17.41 18.84
CA GLY A 28 -0.69 17.05 19.37
C GLY A 28 -1.88 17.50 18.52
N ARG A 29 -1.64 18.27 17.44
CA ARG A 29 -2.66 18.64 16.46
C ARG A 29 -2.49 17.78 15.20
N PRO A 30 -3.53 17.06 14.75
CA PRO A 30 -3.48 16.30 13.51
C PRO A 30 -3.11 17.19 12.32
N LYS A 31 -2.28 16.69 11.41
CA LYS A 31 -1.85 17.40 10.20
C LYS A 31 -2.47 16.73 8.98
N GLY A 32 -3.23 17.48 8.19
CA GLY A 32 -3.86 16.95 6.98
C GLY A 32 -2.85 16.90 5.84
N VAL A 33 -2.48 15.71 5.37
CA VAL A 33 -1.63 15.55 4.18
C VAL A 33 -2.47 15.78 2.93
N ALA A 34 -2.11 16.77 2.13
CA ALA A 34 -2.83 17.17 0.95
C ALA A 34 -2.24 16.49 -0.31
N VAL A 35 -2.93 15.47 -0.81
CA VAL A 35 -2.48 14.65 -1.95
C VAL A 35 -3.27 15.02 -3.21
N CYS A 36 -2.58 15.19 -4.33
CA CYS A 36 -3.17 15.54 -5.63
C CYS A 36 -3.52 14.31 -6.47
N HIS A 37 -4.39 14.48 -7.46
CA HIS A 37 -4.79 13.40 -8.37
C HIS A 37 -3.60 12.75 -9.08
N HIS A 38 -2.62 13.52 -9.56
CA HIS A 38 -1.44 12.95 -10.23
C HIS A 38 -0.63 12.02 -9.30
N ASN A 39 -0.52 12.35 -8.01
CA ASN A 39 0.17 11.51 -7.03
C ASN A 39 -0.53 10.14 -6.93
N VAL A 40 -1.87 10.15 -6.83
CA VAL A 40 -2.70 8.93 -6.72
C VAL A 40 -2.56 8.09 -7.98
N VAL A 41 -2.74 8.69 -9.16
CA VAL A 41 -2.65 7.99 -10.45
C VAL A 41 -1.30 7.30 -10.58
N ASN A 42 -0.20 8.00 -10.26
CA ASN A 42 1.13 7.40 -10.29
C ASN A 42 1.22 6.16 -9.38
N CYS A 43 0.83 6.28 -8.11
CA CYS A 43 0.90 5.15 -7.18
C CYS A 43 0.05 3.96 -7.64
N VAL A 44 -1.21 4.20 -8.01
CA VAL A 44 -2.16 3.11 -8.28
C VAL A 44 -1.86 2.41 -9.61
N SER A 45 -1.40 3.14 -10.63
CA SER A 45 -0.99 2.55 -11.91
C SER A 45 0.27 1.69 -11.75
N GLU A 46 1.28 2.17 -11.04
CA GLU A 46 2.52 1.41 -10.83
C GLU A 46 2.29 0.14 -10.00
N MET A 47 1.45 0.23 -8.96
CA MET A 47 1.07 -0.94 -8.17
C MET A 47 0.19 -1.93 -8.95
N ALA A 48 -0.70 -1.42 -9.81
CA ALA A 48 -1.50 -2.24 -10.70
C ALA A 48 -0.61 -3.05 -11.66
N ASP A 49 0.37 -2.40 -12.28
CA ASP A 49 1.31 -3.04 -13.19
C ASP A 49 2.18 -4.08 -12.48
N LEU A 50 2.66 -3.77 -11.26
CA LEU A 50 3.42 -4.71 -10.43
C LEU A 50 2.59 -5.96 -10.07
N LEU A 51 1.33 -5.78 -9.71
CA LEU A 51 0.45 -6.88 -9.27
C LEU A 51 -0.05 -7.71 -10.43
N TRP A 52 -0.53 -7.10 -11.50
CA TRP A 52 -1.21 -7.83 -12.57
C TRP A 52 -0.34 -8.09 -13.79
N ARG A 53 0.77 -7.37 -13.99
CA ARG A 53 1.72 -7.61 -15.10
C ARG A 53 1.04 -7.74 -16.48
N GLY A 54 0.07 -6.87 -16.75
CA GLY A 54 -0.74 -6.88 -17.97
C GLY A 54 -1.79 -8.00 -18.06
N GLN A 55 -1.95 -8.82 -17.02
CA GLN A 55 -3.06 -9.77 -16.91
C GLN A 55 -4.35 -9.07 -16.49
N LYS A 56 -5.49 -9.76 -16.66
CA LYS A 56 -6.80 -9.24 -16.23
C LYS A 56 -6.77 -8.96 -14.71
N PRO A 57 -7.05 -7.73 -14.27
CA PRO A 57 -7.05 -7.42 -12.85
C PRO A 57 -8.05 -8.25 -12.07
N SER A 58 -7.58 -8.76 -10.94
CA SER A 58 -8.36 -9.56 -10.00
C SER A 58 -9.17 -8.67 -9.05
N ARG A 59 -9.95 -9.30 -8.18
CA ARG A 59 -10.57 -8.61 -7.04
C ARG A 59 -9.51 -8.21 -6.01
N VAL A 60 -9.70 -7.08 -5.34
CA VAL A 60 -8.96 -6.70 -4.12
C VAL A 60 -9.91 -6.72 -2.93
N LEU A 61 -9.46 -7.27 -1.80
CA LEU A 61 -10.18 -7.14 -0.54
C LEU A 61 -9.90 -5.76 0.06
N ALA A 62 -10.89 -4.86 0.00
CA ALA A 62 -10.81 -3.52 0.56
C ALA A 62 -11.18 -3.56 2.05
N SER A 63 -10.17 -3.59 2.90
CA SER A 63 -10.27 -3.83 4.35
C SER A 63 -9.65 -2.72 5.19
N ALA A 64 -8.81 -1.87 4.59
CA ALA A 64 -8.28 -0.69 5.25
C ALA A 64 -9.38 0.35 5.45
N SER A 65 -9.42 0.94 6.65
CA SER A 65 -10.28 2.10 6.89
C SER A 65 -9.91 3.23 5.95
N VAL A 66 -10.93 3.93 5.42
CA VAL A 66 -10.78 5.09 4.53
C VAL A 66 -10.09 6.29 5.18
N ALA A 67 -9.81 6.22 6.48
CA ALA A 67 -8.98 7.17 7.20
C ALA A 67 -7.46 6.91 7.03
N PHE A 68 -7.06 5.75 6.49
CA PHE A 68 -5.67 5.42 6.17
C PHE A 68 -5.48 5.37 4.65
N ASP A 69 -4.34 5.84 4.18
CA ASP A 69 -4.06 6.00 2.75
C ASP A 69 -3.90 4.68 1.99
N VAL A 70 -3.61 3.57 2.67
CA VAL A 70 -3.68 2.21 2.09
C VAL A 70 -5.04 1.93 1.44
N SER A 71 -6.15 2.50 1.95
CA SER A 71 -7.46 2.34 1.32
C SER A 71 -7.49 2.91 -0.11
N VAL A 72 -6.66 3.92 -0.41
CA VAL A 72 -6.58 4.51 -1.76
C VAL A 72 -6.04 3.47 -2.75
N PHE A 73 -5.03 2.69 -2.36
CA PHE A 73 -4.56 1.56 -3.16
C PHE A 73 -5.66 0.51 -3.30
N GLU A 74 -6.27 0.06 -2.20
CA GLU A 74 -7.25 -1.02 -2.22
C GLU A 74 -8.49 -0.69 -3.07
N LEU A 75 -8.90 0.58 -3.08
CA LEU A 75 -10.03 1.06 -3.86
C LEU A 75 -9.63 1.32 -5.32
N PHE A 76 -8.61 2.13 -5.55
CA PHE A 76 -8.39 2.71 -6.88
C PHE A 76 -7.44 1.90 -7.77
N ALA A 77 -6.50 1.13 -7.23
CA ALA A 77 -5.69 0.24 -8.07
C ALA A 77 -6.54 -0.75 -8.89
N PRO A 78 -7.48 -1.52 -8.29
CA PRO A 78 -8.30 -2.44 -9.07
C PRO A 78 -9.33 -1.69 -9.93
N LEU A 79 -9.99 -0.65 -9.41
CA LEU A 79 -11.03 0.05 -10.16
C LEU A 79 -10.50 0.79 -11.38
N CYS A 80 -9.31 1.38 -11.30
CA CYS A 80 -8.66 2.03 -12.44
C CYS A 80 -8.13 1.02 -13.47
N ALA A 81 -7.80 -0.21 -13.04
CA ALA A 81 -7.34 -1.26 -13.94
C ALA A 81 -8.50 -2.09 -14.55
N GLY A 82 -9.74 -1.92 -14.09
CA GLY A 82 -10.91 -2.69 -14.55
C GLY A 82 -11.19 -3.98 -13.76
N GLY A 83 -10.61 -4.10 -12.57
CA GLY A 83 -10.91 -5.13 -11.57
C GLY A 83 -12.12 -4.77 -10.70
N SER A 84 -12.23 -5.42 -9.55
CA SER A 84 -13.31 -5.21 -8.59
C SER A 84 -12.80 -5.14 -7.16
N ILE A 85 -13.64 -4.66 -6.25
CA ILE A 85 -13.36 -4.61 -4.82
C ILE A 85 -14.39 -5.38 -4.03
N GLU A 86 -13.95 -6.00 -2.93
CA GLU A 86 -14.83 -6.51 -1.88
C GLU A 86 -14.61 -5.68 -0.63
N VAL A 87 -15.59 -4.86 -0.26
CA VAL A 87 -15.51 -4.01 0.93
C VAL A 87 -15.86 -4.85 2.16
N VAL A 88 -14.95 -4.88 3.12
CA VAL A 88 -15.12 -5.59 4.41
C VAL A 88 -14.74 -4.67 5.57
N ARG A 89 -15.06 -5.11 6.80
CA ARG A 89 -14.76 -4.36 8.01
C ARG A 89 -13.25 -4.19 8.22
N ASP A 90 -12.52 -5.29 8.12
CA ASP A 90 -11.08 -5.40 8.33
C ASP A 90 -10.59 -6.76 7.78
N ILE A 91 -9.27 -6.96 7.79
CA ILE A 91 -8.63 -8.18 7.28
C ILE A 91 -8.94 -9.43 8.11
N LEU A 92 -9.45 -9.29 9.35
CA LEU A 92 -9.80 -10.43 10.20
C LEU A 92 -10.98 -11.22 9.63
N VAL A 93 -11.81 -10.58 8.79
CA VAL A 93 -12.91 -11.23 8.06
C VAL A 93 -12.45 -12.45 7.26
N VAL A 94 -11.19 -12.49 6.80
CA VAL A 94 -10.61 -13.66 6.12
C VAL A 94 -10.57 -14.89 7.05
N GLY A 95 -10.23 -14.70 8.32
CA GLY A 95 -10.23 -15.76 9.33
C GLY A 95 -11.62 -16.05 9.88
N GLU A 96 -12.43 -15.02 10.13
CA GLU A 96 -13.79 -15.14 10.69
C GLU A 96 -14.75 -15.95 9.79
N ARG A 97 -14.55 -15.89 8.47
CA ARG A 97 -15.34 -16.68 7.50
C ARG A 97 -14.98 -18.16 7.46
N GLY A 98 -13.97 -18.60 8.22
CA GLY A 98 -13.46 -19.96 8.15
C GLY A 98 -12.79 -20.26 6.80
N GLY A 99 -12.06 -19.27 6.26
CA GLY A 99 -11.32 -19.37 5.01
C GLY A 99 -11.70 -18.29 3.99
N TYR A 100 -10.86 -18.13 2.96
CA TYR A 100 -11.07 -17.20 1.85
C TYR A 100 -10.58 -17.86 0.57
N SER A 101 -11.49 -18.38 -0.25
CA SER A 101 -11.15 -19.17 -1.45
C SER A 101 -11.47 -18.44 -2.76
N SER A 102 -11.71 -17.14 -2.68
CA SER A 102 -12.23 -16.37 -3.79
C SER A 102 -11.13 -15.73 -4.64
N GLY A 103 -9.85 -15.99 -4.32
CA GLY A 103 -8.67 -15.47 -5.01
C GLY A 103 -8.49 -13.96 -4.89
N GLY A 104 -7.60 -13.39 -5.71
CA GLY A 104 -7.37 -11.96 -5.77
C GLY A 104 -6.23 -11.45 -4.89
N VAL A 105 -6.27 -10.15 -4.59
CA VAL A 105 -5.21 -9.46 -3.84
C VAL A 105 -5.70 -9.13 -2.43
N LEU A 106 -4.90 -9.51 -1.44
CA LEU A 106 -5.03 -9.06 -0.06
C LEU A 106 -4.06 -7.91 0.20
N SER A 107 -4.42 -7.06 1.15
CA SER A 107 -3.56 -5.99 1.66
C SER A 107 -3.70 -5.95 3.17
N ALA A 108 -2.58 -5.90 3.88
CA ALA A 108 -2.59 -5.98 5.34
C ALA A 108 -1.36 -5.35 5.98
N VAL A 109 -1.54 -4.92 7.23
CA VAL A 109 -0.42 -4.69 8.13
C VAL A 109 0.09 -6.06 8.62
N PRO A 110 1.40 -6.32 8.67
CA PRO A 110 1.97 -7.58 9.14
C PRO A 110 1.37 -8.13 10.44
N SER A 111 1.23 -7.30 11.48
CA SER A 111 0.62 -7.68 12.76
C SER A 111 -0.84 -8.15 12.61
N ALA A 112 -1.67 -7.38 11.91
CA ALA A 112 -3.08 -7.69 11.68
C ALA A 112 -3.27 -9.00 10.89
N PHE A 113 -2.42 -9.27 9.91
CA PHE A 113 -2.48 -10.53 9.18
C PHE A 113 -2.04 -11.72 10.04
N GLY A 114 -1.06 -11.52 10.94
CA GLY A 114 -0.69 -12.53 11.94
C GLY A 114 -1.90 -12.96 12.79
N GLU A 115 -2.70 -11.99 13.23
CA GLU A 115 -3.95 -12.24 13.96
C GLU A 115 -5.00 -12.94 13.09
N THR A 116 -5.17 -12.52 11.82
CA THR A 116 -6.02 -13.23 10.85
C THR A 116 -5.65 -14.72 10.74
N LEU A 117 -4.35 -15.03 10.66
CA LEU A 117 -3.87 -16.42 10.57
C LEU A 117 -4.11 -17.22 11.85
N ASP A 118 -4.09 -16.58 13.02
CA ASP A 118 -4.40 -17.23 14.30
C ASP A 118 -5.89 -17.65 14.35
N TYR A 119 -6.79 -16.80 13.85
CA TYR A 119 -8.21 -17.14 13.68
C TYR A 119 -8.45 -18.25 12.64
N ALA A 120 -7.70 -18.22 11.54
CA ALA A 120 -7.89 -19.12 10.40
C ALA A 120 -7.22 -20.50 10.54
N SER A 121 -6.74 -20.87 11.74
CA SER A 121 -5.79 -21.97 12.00
C SER A 121 -6.13 -23.38 11.42
N SER A 122 -7.35 -23.61 10.93
CA SER A 122 -7.77 -24.86 10.29
C SER A 122 -8.32 -24.70 8.86
N THR A 123 -8.23 -23.51 8.28
CA THR A 123 -8.95 -23.13 7.06
C THR A 123 -8.02 -22.60 5.97
N ARG A 124 -8.29 -22.99 4.72
CA ARG A 124 -7.47 -22.62 3.58
C ARG A 124 -7.78 -21.20 3.13
N ILE A 125 -6.72 -20.40 2.95
CA ILE A 125 -6.79 -19.07 2.35
C ILE A 125 -6.12 -19.16 0.98
N GLU A 126 -6.79 -18.62 -0.04
CA GLU A 126 -6.32 -18.54 -1.42
C GLU A 126 -6.35 -17.08 -1.88
N ALA A 127 -5.18 -16.59 -2.29
CA ALA A 127 -4.99 -15.29 -2.88
C ALA A 127 -3.89 -15.39 -3.94
N ASP A 128 -3.98 -14.55 -4.97
CA ASP A 128 -2.97 -14.43 -6.02
C ASP A 128 -1.75 -13.64 -5.50
N ALA A 129 -2.00 -12.61 -4.70
CA ALA A 129 -0.98 -11.82 -4.04
C ALA A 129 -1.44 -11.26 -2.69
N ILE A 130 -0.48 -10.95 -1.83
CA ILE A 130 -0.68 -10.17 -0.61
C ILE A 130 0.34 -9.03 -0.56
N VAL A 131 -0.15 -7.82 -0.32
CA VAL A 131 0.68 -6.63 -0.11
C VAL A 131 0.75 -6.35 1.39
N PHE A 132 1.96 -6.32 1.93
CA PHE A 132 2.23 -5.88 3.30
C PHE A 132 2.77 -4.46 3.31
N ALA A 133 2.36 -3.66 4.29
CA ALA A 133 2.90 -2.34 4.54
C ALA A 133 2.64 -1.86 5.97
N GLY A 134 3.19 -0.70 6.33
CA GLY A 134 2.95 -0.02 7.60
C GLY A 134 3.79 -0.52 8.78
N GLU A 135 4.36 -1.72 8.69
CA GLU A 135 5.28 -2.28 9.69
C GLU A 135 6.42 -3.07 9.01
N PRO A 136 7.54 -3.33 9.72
CA PRO A 136 8.55 -4.26 9.24
C PRO A 136 7.97 -5.65 8.95
N LEU A 137 8.08 -6.10 7.71
CA LEU A 137 7.72 -7.46 7.32
C LEU A 137 8.80 -8.44 7.77
N THR A 138 8.61 -9.07 8.92
CA THR A 138 9.58 -10.01 9.52
C THR A 138 9.63 -11.34 8.79
N ARG A 139 10.75 -12.07 8.93
CA ARG A 139 10.88 -13.46 8.44
C ARG A 139 9.70 -14.32 8.88
N THR A 140 9.32 -14.26 10.16
CA THR A 140 8.24 -15.07 10.73
C THR A 140 6.92 -14.84 10.02
N VAL A 141 6.55 -13.59 9.72
CA VAL A 141 5.32 -13.28 8.99
C VAL A 141 5.36 -13.84 7.57
N VAL A 142 6.51 -13.73 6.88
CA VAL A 142 6.69 -14.28 5.52
C VAL A 142 6.53 -15.81 5.52
N GLU A 143 7.17 -16.50 6.45
CA GLU A 143 7.10 -17.97 6.57
C GLU A 143 5.67 -18.43 6.89
N ARG A 144 5.01 -17.78 7.87
CA ARG A 144 3.60 -18.06 8.20
C ARG A 144 2.67 -17.82 7.02
N THR A 145 2.89 -16.74 6.27
CA THR A 145 2.10 -16.41 5.07
C THR A 145 2.26 -17.49 4.00
N ARG A 146 3.49 -17.94 3.71
CA ARG A 146 3.75 -19.00 2.72
C ARG A 146 3.14 -20.33 3.12
N ALA A 147 3.16 -20.66 4.41
CA ALA A 147 2.56 -21.89 4.93
C ALA A 147 1.03 -21.87 4.80
N ALA A 148 0.41 -20.73 5.10
CA ALA A 148 -1.05 -20.57 5.07
C ALA A 148 -1.61 -20.38 3.65
N LEU A 149 -0.85 -19.73 2.76
CA LEU A 149 -1.23 -19.41 1.38
C LEU A 149 -0.17 -19.94 0.39
N PRO A 150 -0.14 -21.26 0.11
CA PRO A 150 0.83 -21.83 -0.81
C PRO A 150 0.76 -21.19 -2.21
N GLY A 151 1.89 -20.69 -2.71
CA GLY A 151 1.98 -20.08 -4.04
C GLY A 151 1.59 -18.61 -4.13
N VAL A 152 1.19 -17.96 -3.02
CA VAL A 152 0.89 -16.52 -3.02
C VAL A 152 2.14 -15.69 -3.32
N ARG A 153 1.98 -14.63 -4.13
CA ARG A 153 3.00 -13.61 -4.27
C ARG A 153 2.97 -12.67 -3.07
N ILE A 154 4.11 -12.52 -2.40
CA ILE A 154 4.24 -11.61 -1.25
C ILE A 154 4.95 -10.34 -1.73
N VAL A 155 4.30 -9.20 -1.56
CA VAL A 155 4.85 -7.88 -1.89
C VAL A 155 4.99 -7.08 -0.60
N ASN A 156 6.18 -6.53 -0.35
CA ASN A 156 6.43 -5.59 0.74
C ASN A 156 6.44 -4.17 0.18
N GLY A 157 5.39 -3.42 0.43
CA GLY A 157 5.26 -2.01 0.06
C GLY A 157 5.68 -1.10 1.21
N TYR A 158 6.26 0.04 0.87
CA TYR A 158 6.64 1.05 1.86
C TYR A 158 6.37 2.45 1.33
N GLY A 159 5.75 3.28 2.15
CA GLY A 159 5.67 4.72 1.96
C GLY A 159 4.97 5.42 3.11
N PRO A 160 5.36 6.66 3.44
CA PRO A 160 4.61 7.50 4.34
C PRO A 160 3.41 8.14 3.61
N THR A 161 2.41 8.61 4.37
CA THR A 161 1.26 9.32 3.81
C THR A 161 1.67 10.57 3.03
N GLU A 162 2.72 11.26 3.47
CA GLU A 162 3.34 12.41 2.81
C GLU A 162 3.91 12.11 1.41
N ALA A 163 4.06 10.83 1.07
CA ALA A 163 4.51 10.40 -0.24
C ALA A 163 3.55 9.41 -0.91
N THR A 164 2.25 9.51 -0.59
CA THR A 164 1.16 8.82 -1.28
C THR A 164 1.29 7.29 -1.29
N VAL A 165 0.90 6.67 -0.17
CA VAL A 165 0.73 5.23 0.01
C VAL A 165 2.02 4.42 -0.09
N TYR A 166 2.55 4.17 -1.29
CA TYR A 166 3.73 3.34 -1.53
C TYR A 166 4.72 4.06 -2.42
N VAL A 167 5.96 4.20 -1.99
CA VAL A 167 7.06 4.77 -2.78
C VAL A 167 8.09 3.75 -3.20
N THR A 168 8.17 2.63 -2.48
CA THR A 168 8.98 1.48 -2.85
C THR A 168 8.17 0.19 -2.72
N ALA A 169 8.54 -0.82 -3.51
CA ALA A 169 7.99 -2.15 -3.40
C ALA A 169 9.05 -3.23 -3.65
N ALA A 170 8.95 -4.35 -2.93
CA ALA A 170 9.71 -5.57 -3.18
C ALA A 170 8.78 -6.78 -3.31
N GLU A 171 8.93 -7.55 -4.38
CA GLU A 171 8.39 -8.91 -4.41
C GLU A 171 9.36 -9.86 -3.68
N ILE A 172 8.86 -10.56 -2.67
CA ILE A 172 9.68 -11.38 -1.78
C ILE A 172 9.87 -12.78 -2.35
N VAL A 173 10.96 -12.94 -3.10
CA VAL A 173 11.39 -14.20 -3.69
C VAL A 173 12.41 -14.87 -2.76
N GLY A 174 12.15 -16.12 -2.36
CA GLY A 174 13.07 -16.90 -1.52
C GLY A 174 13.13 -16.45 -0.07
N ASP A 175 14.17 -16.84 0.65
CA ASP A 175 14.26 -16.63 2.09
C ASP A 175 14.57 -15.18 2.48
N VAL A 176 14.05 -14.76 3.63
CA VAL A 176 14.27 -13.43 4.20
C VAL A 176 15.26 -13.54 5.35
N ALA A 177 16.13 -12.54 5.54
CA ALA A 177 17.04 -12.43 6.68
C ALA A 177 16.25 -12.17 7.98
N SER A 178 16.44 -11.04 8.67
CA SER A 178 15.61 -10.67 9.82
C SER A 178 14.27 -10.04 9.40
N ALA A 179 14.33 -9.13 8.42
CA ALA A 179 13.17 -8.45 7.84
C ALA A 179 13.33 -8.35 6.31
N ALA A 180 12.20 -8.29 5.62
CA ALA A 180 12.15 -8.15 4.18
C ALA A 180 12.57 -6.73 3.76
N PRO A 181 13.29 -6.58 2.63
CA PRO A 181 13.62 -5.25 2.11
C PRO A 181 12.34 -4.50 1.71
N ILE A 182 12.36 -3.18 1.83
CA ILE A 182 11.30 -2.30 1.30
C ILE A 182 11.36 -2.14 -0.22
N GLY A 183 12.41 -2.67 -0.85
CA GLY A 183 12.54 -2.79 -2.29
C GLY A 183 13.10 -1.58 -3.01
N ALA A 184 12.65 -1.39 -4.23
CA ALA A 184 13.10 -0.33 -5.13
C ALA A 184 12.01 0.73 -5.30
N PRO A 185 12.36 1.98 -5.66
CA PRO A 185 11.39 3.02 -5.98
C PRO A 185 10.41 2.57 -7.06
N ILE A 186 9.13 2.86 -6.88
CA ILE A 186 8.11 2.68 -7.94
C ILE A 186 8.13 3.89 -8.90
N GLY A 187 7.37 3.83 -10.00
CA GLY A 187 7.47 4.81 -11.09
C GLY A 187 7.46 6.27 -10.66
N ASN A 188 8.26 7.08 -11.38
CA ASN A 188 8.45 8.51 -11.16
C ASN A 188 8.87 8.92 -9.73
N THR A 189 9.41 7.99 -8.94
CA THR A 189 9.91 8.22 -7.59
C THR A 189 11.40 7.94 -7.47
N ARG A 190 12.05 8.70 -6.61
CA ARG A 190 13.46 8.58 -6.25
C ARG A 190 13.56 8.50 -4.74
N VAL A 191 14.44 7.64 -4.28
CA VAL A 191 14.68 7.42 -2.86
C VAL A 191 16.19 7.47 -2.62
N TYR A 192 16.59 8.16 -1.56
CA TYR A 192 17.98 8.36 -1.17
C TYR A 192 18.17 7.95 0.28
N VAL A 193 19.36 7.43 0.60
CA VAL A 193 19.80 7.26 1.99
C VAL A 193 20.92 8.28 2.20
N LEU A 194 20.68 9.26 3.06
CA LEU A 194 21.55 10.41 3.25
C LEU A 194 22.17 10.44 4.66
N ASP A 195 23.37 11.00 4.77
CA ASP A 195 23.99 11.34 6.05
C ASP A 195 23.47 12.68 6.61
N GLY A 196 23.96 13.07 7.79
CA GLY A 196 23.61 14.35 8.44
C GLY A 196 24.05 15.61 7.68
N TRP A 197 24.78 15.47 6.57
CA TRP A 197 25.20 16.55 5.67
C TRP A 197 24.44 16.51 4.34
N LEU A 198 23.37 15.71 4.25
CA LEU A 198 22.55 15.48 3.05
C LEU A 198 23.34 14.87 1.88
N ARG A 199 24.36 14.06 2.17
CA ARG A 199 25.15 13.35 1.15
C ARG A 199 24.74 11.89 1.08
N PRO A 200 24.65 11.29 -0.12
CA PRO A 200 24.38 9.87 -0.26
C PRO A 200 25.41 9.02 0.49
N VAL A 201 24.94 8.07 1.29
CA VAL A 201 25.82 7.12 2.00
C VAL A 201 26.18 5.93 1.09
N PRO A 202 27.33 5.26 1.33
CA PRO A 202 27.67 4.01 0.64
C PRO A 202 26.68 2.88 0.94
N VAL A 203 26.60 1.88 0.04
CA VAL A 203 25.78 0.68 0.23
C VAL A 203 26.14 -0.02 1.54
N GLY A 204 25.13 -0.35 2.34
CA GLY A 204 25.28 -1.02 3.64
C GLY A 204 25.53 -0.09 4.83
N VAL A 205 25.71 1.21 4.60
CA VAL A 205 25.85 2.21 5.67
C VAL A 205 24.47 2.79 6.01
N GLY A 206 24.17 2.91 7.31
CA GLY A 206 22.93 3.51 7.78
C GLY A 206 22.87 5.02 7.54
N GLY A 207 21.69 5.51 7.19
CA GLY A 207 21.39 6.94 7.02
C GLY A 207 19.89 7.19 7.06
N GLU A 208 19.47 8.42 6.80
CA GLU A 208 18.06 8.81 6.78
C GLU A 208 17.49 8.68 5.36
N LEU A 209 16.25 8.19 5.26
CA LEU A 209 15.57 7.97 3.98
C LEU A 209 14.89 9.26 3.51
N TYR A 210 15.23 9.71 2.29
CA TYR A 210 14.61 10.86 1.64
C TYR A 210 13.89 10.42 0.37
N ILE A 211 12.69 10.97 0.14
CA ILE A 211 11.84 10.64 -0.99
C ILE A 211 11.66 11.88 -1.86
N ALA A 212 11.74 11.72 -3.18
CA ALA A 212 11.50 12.77 -4.16
C ALA A 212 10.75 12.23 -5.38
N GLY A 213 10.02 13.08 -6.09
CA GLY A 213 9.33 12.72 -7.33
C GLY A 213 7.82 12.93 -7.27
N GLU A 214 7.10 12.31 -8.20
CA GLU A 214 5.67 12.53 -8.44
C GLU A 214 4.76 12.01 -7.33
N GLN A 215 5.30 11.28 -6.35
CA GLN A 215 4.51 10.75 -5.23
C GLN A 215 4.50 11.67 -4.00
N VAL A 216 5.40 12.65 -3.94
CA VAL A 216 5.44 13.61 -2.83
C VAL A 216 4.15 14.44 -2.83
N ALA A 217 3.46 14.43 -1.69
CA ALA A 217 2.24 15.21 -1.49
C ALA A 217 2.52 16.71 -1.67
N ARG A 218 1.47 17.50 -1.90
CA ARG A 218 1.61 18.97 -1.96
C ARG A 218 2.18 19.55 -0.68
N GLY A 219 1.93 18.88 0.44
CA GLY A 219 2.34 19.27 1.77
C GLY A 219 1.20 19.09 2.77
N TYR A 220 1.34 19.70 3.95
CA TYR A 220 0.27 19.74 4.94
C TYR A 220 -0.72 20.87 4.62
N ALA A 221 -2.01 20.62 4.82
CA ALA A 221 -3.05 21.63 4.74
C ALA A 221 -3.02 22.51 6.00
N GLY A 222 -2.59 23.76 5.85
CA GLY A 222 -2.48 24.76 6.91
C GLY A 222 -1.59 25.92 6.52
#